data_AF-A0AAD4HAY8-F1
#
_entry.id   AF-A0AAD4HAY8-F1
#
_cell.length_a   1.000
_cell.length_b   1.000
_cell.length_c   1.000
_cell.angle_alpha   90.00
_cell.angle_beta   90.00
_cell.angle_gamma   90.00
#
_symmetry.space_group_name_H-M   'P 1'
#
loop_
_entity.id
_entity.type
_entity.pdbx_description
1 polymer ?
#
loop_
_entity_poly.entity_id
_entity_poly.type
_entity_poly.pdbx_seq_one_letter_code
_entity_poly.pdbx_strand_id
1 'polypeptide(L)'
;MPGPCNSKKKKKAIAKKNKKKTSAIQATAPPEPPSLVHEIEPPPSDIVCVAHEPPPELPAPHVQELHEEVLPIIHDPGNGPRVRDVRGFLTSFFAQPPSLEDPLCAEFSQEEVLQMLCTTLPEETAIVLWYNKSRATSRICPSCRRLYRLGDILPDLTDDGENRINETRSPLLAREQEISGLCSPVCFIVASFEYPSAIKTTWGRTADEIDDFTWDLLNGPGDGQGDKGLSLLLKMARLPDLGLGQLCLPDIDFDAEPEDQIHCRENYERDKFS
;
A
#
# COMPACT_ATOMS: atom_id res chain seq x y z
N MET A 1 -5.77 -5.75 10.37
CA MET A 1 -4.42 -5.73 10.98
C MET A 1 -4.23 -4.38 11.67
N PRO A 2 -3.51 -4.30 12.80
CA PRO A 2 -3.11 -3.02 13.37
C PRO A 2 -2.35 -2.21 12.30
N GLY A 3 -2.68 -0.93 12.11
CA GLY A 3 -1.96 -0.07 11.19
C GLY A 3 -0.55 0.28 11.71
N PRO A 4 0.36 0.77 10.84
CA PRO A 4 1.65 1.29 11.28
C PRO A 4 1.44 2.43 12.28
N CYS A 5 1.90 2.21 13.51
CA CYS A 5 1.75 3.16 14.60
C CYS A 5 2.97 4.07 14.66
N ASN A 6 2.81 5.32 14.25
CA ASN A 6 3.81 6.37 14.44
C ASN A 6 4.01 6.62 15.95
N SER A 7 4.86 5.83 16.60
CA SER A 7 5.16 5.93 18.02
C SER A 7 6.02 7.15 18.32
N LYS A 8 5.48 8.34 18.10
CA LYS A 8 6.11 9.61 18.40
C LYS A 8 6.56 9.65 19.88
N LYS A 9 7.88 9.65 20.08
CA LYS A 9 8.66 10.40 21.08
C LYS A 9 8.34 10.38 22.59
N LYS A 10 7.32 9.70 23.13
CA LYS A 10 7.00 9.84 24.59
C LYS A 10 6.84 8.60 25.46
N LYS A 11 6.90 7.36 24.94
CA LYS A 11 6.83 6.17 25.82
C LYS A 11 8.15 5.74 26.48
N LYS A 12 9.31 6.25 26.06
CA LYS A 12 10.61 5.87 26.66
C LYS A 12 11.05 6.70 27.88
N ALA A 13 10.38 7.80 28.23
CA ALA A 13 10.68 8.54 29.46
C ALA A 13 10.10 7.89 30.73
N ILE A 14 9.02 7.11 30.60
CA ILE A 14 8.31 6.52 31.75
C ILE A 14 8.79 5.09 32.05
N ALA A 15 9.31 4.35 31.06
CA ALA A 15 9.78 2.98 31.24
C ALA A 15 11.21 2.83 31.81
N LYS A 16 12.04 3.89 31.80
CA LYS A 16 13.43 3.84 32.29
C LYS A 16 13.59 3.86 33.82
N LYS A 17 12.50 3.90 34.61
CA LYS A 17 12.61 3.91 36.09
C LYS A 17 12.44 2.55 36.78
N ASN A 18 11.98 1.50 36.08
CA ASN A 18 11.55 0.25 36.76
C ASN A 18 12.20 -1.06 36.29
N LYS A 19 13.26 -1.06 35.48
CA LYS A 19 13.88 -2.33 35.04
C LYS A 19 15.41 -2.34 35.20
N LYS A 20 15.84 -2.20 36.45
CA LYS A 20 17.19 -2.61 36.90
C LYS A 20 16.96 -3.68 37.96
N LYS A 21 17.62 -4.85 37.79
CA LYS A 21 17.37 -6.19 38.40
C LYS A 21 16.48 -7.02 37.45
N THR A 22 16.90 -8.12 36.84
CA THR A 22 17.85 -9.16 37.27
C THR A 22 18.37 -9.90 36.04
N SER A 23 19.65 -10.29 36.09
CA SER A 23 20.38 -11.08 35.10
C SER A 23 20.32 -12.58 35.45
N ALA A 24 20.34 -13.45 34.44
CA ALA A 24 21.02 -14.77 34.38
C ALA A 24 20.50 -15.58 33.16
N ILE A 25 21.24 -15.65 32.05
CA ILE A 25 22.11 -16.77 31.60
C ILE A 25 21.35 -18.10 31.36
N GLN A 26 21.26 -18.55 30.11
CA GLN A 26 21.92 -19.79 29.62
C GLN A 26 21.71 -19.98 28.11
N ALA A 27 22.81 -20.35 27.45
CA ALA A 27 22.90 -20.75 26.06
C ALA A 27 22.85 -22.28 25.94
N THR A 28 22.19 -22.80 24.91
CA THR A 28 22.45 -24.15 24.40
C THR A 28 22.07 -24.26 22.93
N ALA A 29 22.95 -24.89 22.16
CA ALA A 29 22.97 -25.03 20.71
C ALA A 29 22.00 -26.13 20.18
N PRO A 30 21.78 -26.24 18.85
CA PRO A 30 20.68 -26.97 18.22
C PRO A 30 21.05 -28.39 17.78
N PRO A 31 20.07 -29.29 17.52
CA PRO A 31 20.29 -30.52 16.76
C PRO A 31 19.73 -30.47 15.33
N GLU A 32 20.48 -31.08 14.42
CA GLU A 32 20.25 -31.34 12.98
C GLU A 32 19.06 -32.29 12.68
N PRO A 33 18.58 -32.31 11.41
CA PRO A 33 17.49 -33.18 10.94
C PRO A 33 17.97 -34.53 10.38
N PRO A 34 17.13 -35.59 10.40
CA PRO A 34 17.43 -36.81 9.68
C PRO A 34 16.86 -36.82 8.24
N SER A 35 17.75 -37.11 7.29
CA SER A 35 17.46 -37.57 5.94
C SER A 35 16.76 -38.93 5.93
N LEU A 36 15.74 -39.10 5.08
CA LEU A 36 15.28 -40.41 4.65
C LEU A 36 15.17 -40.47 3.12
N VAL A 37 16.00 -41.34 2.58
CA VAL A 37 16.12 -41.74 1.17
C VAL A 37 15.08 -42.82 0.91
N HIS A 38 14.26 -42.67 -0.12
CA HIS A 38 13.51 -43.78 -0.71
C HIS A 38 13.73 -43.82 -2.23
N GLU A 39 14.63 -44.72 -2.58
CA GLU A 39 14.86 -45.30 -3.88
C GLU A 39 13.90 -46.48 -4.04
N ILE A 40 13.05 -46.47 -5.08
CA ILE A 40 12.36 -47.67 -5.54
C ILE A 40 12.47 -47.75 -7.08
N GLU A 41 13.04 -48.88 -7.46
CA GLU A 41 13.45 -49.41 -8.74
C GLU A 41 12.26 -49.76 -9.67
N PRO A 42 12.44 -49.72 -11.02
CA PRO A 42 11.40 -50.08 -11.99
C PRO A 42 11.52 -51.55 -12.42
N PRO A 43 10.40 -52.22 -12.77
CA PRO A 43 10.40 -52.98 -14.04
C PRO A 43 8.97 -53.15 -14.64
N PRO A 44 8.79 -53.95 -15.70
CA PRO A 44 9.46 -53.94 -17.00
C PRO A 44 8.46 -53.74 -18.15
N SER A 45 8.99 -53.35 -19.31
CA SER A 45 8.29 -53.37 -20.60
C SER A 45 8.17 -54.79 -21.13
N ASP A 46 6.98 -55.19 -21.59
CA ASP A 46 6.80 -56.17 -22.67
C ASP A 46 5.43 -56.01 -23.38
N ILE A 47 5.51 -55.41 -24.56
CA ILE A 47 4.89 -55.78 -25.86
C ILE A 47 3.52 -56.48 -25.84
N VAL A 48 2.49 -55.81 -26.40
CA VAL A 48 1.62 -56.38 -27.46
C VAL A 48 1.10 -55.24 -28.36
N CYS A 49 1.50 -55.22 -29.64
CA CYS A 49 0.83 -54.43 -30.67
C CYS A 49 -0.51 -55.07 -31.02
N VAL A 50 -1.62 -54.45 -30.58
CA VAL A 50 -2.96 -54.74 -31.09
C VAL A 50 -3.40 -53.57 -31.95
N ALA A 51 -3.60 -53.82 -33.23
CA ALA A 51 -4.20 -52.88 -34.15
C ALA A 51 -5.65 -52.60 -33.71
N HIS A 52 -5.90 -51.43 -33.11
CA HIS A 52 -7.24 -50.94 -32.84
C HIS A 52 -7.76 -50.16 -34.04
N GLU A 53 -8.96 -50.52 -34.49
CA GLU A 53 -9.79 -49.75 -35.41
C GLU A 53 -9.92 -48.28 -34.96
N PRO A 54 -10.06 -47.33 -35.92
CA PRO A 54 -10.29 -45.94 -35.58
C PRO A 54 -11.61 -45.79 -34.79
N PRO A 55 -11.63 -45.03 -33.67
CA PRO A 55 -12.86 -44.74 -32.95
C PRO A 55 -13.83 -43.94 -33.82
N PRO A 56 -15.15 -44.09 -33.64
CA PRO A 56 -16.11 -43.21 -34.27
C PRO A 56 -15.84 -41.77 -33.81
N GLU A 57 -15.70 -40.84 -34.76
CA GLU A 57 -15.55 -39.41 -34.51
C GLU A 57 -16.71 -38.95 -33.61
N LEU A 58 -16.39 -38.73 -32.33
CA LEU A 58 -17.26 -37.97 -31.46
C LEU A 58 -17.33 -36.54 -32.02
N PRO A 59 -18.53 -35.97 -32.21
CA PRO A 59 -18.64 -34.59 -32.65
C PRO A 59 -17.86 -33.73 -31.67
N ALA A 60 -16.90 -32.97 -32.21
CA ALA A 60 -16.09 -32.04 -31.44
C ALA A 60 -17.01 -31.24 -30.51
N PRO A 61 -16.64 -31.08 -29.22
CA PRO A 61 -17.42 -30.24 -28.34
C PRO A 61 -17.50 -28.88 -29.04
N HIS A 62 -18.73 -28.46 -29.30
CA HIS A 62 -19.03 -27.14 -29.80
C HIS A 62 -18.37 -26.19 -28.79
N VAL A 63 -17.18 -25.70 -29.15
CA VAL A 63 -16.53 -24.61 -28.44
C VAL A 63 -17.47 -23.45 -28.67
N GLN A 64 -18.40 -23.27 -27.73
CA GLN A 64 -19.01 -21.99 -27.52
C GLN A 64 -17.82 -21.09 -27.21
N GLU A 65 -17.28 -20.44 -28.25
CA GLU A 65 -16.57 -19.19 -28.10
C GLU A 65 -17.57 -18.27 -27.39
N LEU A 66 -17.58 -18.35 -26.06
CA LEU A 66 -17.83 -17.20 -25.23
C LEU A 66 -16.81 -16.19 -25.73
N HIS A 67 -17.23 -15.37 -26.69
CA HIS A 67 -16.70 -14.03 -26.82
C HIS A 67 -16.87 -13.41 -25.43
N GLU A 68 -15.86 -13.58 -24.57
CA GLU A 68 -15.59 -12.63 -23.50
C GLU A 68 -15.50 -11.30 -24.22
N GLU A 69 -16.59 -10.52 -24.17
CA GLU A 69 -16.57 -9.15 -24.63
C GLU A 69 -15.41 -8.48 -23.89
N VAL A 70 -14.31 -8.26 -24.60
CA VAL A 70 -13.13 -7.59 -24.05
C VAL A 70 -13.55 -6.17 -23.72
N LEU A 71 -14.02 -5.99 -22.49
CA LEU A 71 -14.46 -4.69 -22.02
C LEU A 71 -13.26 -3.74 -22.02
N PRO A 72 -13.45 -2.48 -22.41
CA PRO A 72 -12.35 -1.52 -22.46
C PRO A 72 -11.75 -1.33 -21.06
N ILE A 73 -10.42 -1.30 -21.01
CA ILE A 73 -9.61 -1.13 -19.79
C ILE A 73 -9.98 0.17 -19.04
N ILE A 74 -10.38 1.20 -19.79
CA ILE A 74 -10.83 2.50 -19.27
C ILE A 74 -12.28 2.74 -19.73
N HIS A 75 -13.10 3.31 -18.85
CA HIS A 75 -14.43 3.83 -19.20
C HIS A 75 -14.60 5.26 -18.67
N ASP A 76 -15.39 6.09 -19.33
CA ASP A 76 -15.71 7.44 -18.85
C ASP A 76 -17.22 7.59 -18.66
N PRO A 77 -17.72 7.79 -17.43
CA PRO A 77 -19.14 8.03 -17.16
C PRO A 77 -19.59 9.47 -17.45
N GLY A 78 -18.74 10.34 -18.01
CA GLY A 78 -19.03 11.74 -18.33
C GLY A 78 -18.41 12.76 -17.37
N ASN A 79 -17.76 12.29 -16.30
CA ASN A 79 -17.02 13.13 -15.35
C ASN A 79 -15.55 12.70 -15.22
N GLY A 80 -14.99 12.07 -16.26
CA GLY A 80 -13.58 11.76 -16.39
C GLY A 80 -13.29 10.25 -16.45
N PRO A 81 -12.17 9.86 -17.06
CA PRO A 81 -11.85 8.45 -17.28
C PRO A 81 -11.63 7.68 -15.97
N ARG A 82 -12.10 6.45 -15.93
CA ARG A 82 -12.02 5.50 -14.81
C ARG A 82 -11.39 4.20 -15.26
N VAL A 83 -10.41 3.71 -14.51
CA VAL A 83 -9.80 2.40 -14.75
C VAL A 83 -10.78 1.30 -14.35
N ARG A 84 -11.06 0.35 -15.24
CA ARG A 84 -11.85 -0.85 -14.94
C ARG A 84 -10.94 -1.97 -14.45
N ASP A 85 -9.93 -2.28 -15.26
CA ASP A 85 -8.90 -3.28 -14.96
C ASP A 85 -7.56 -2.57 -14.71
N VAL A 86 -7.14 -2.54 -13.44
CA VAL A 86 -5.92 -1.86 -13.03
C VAL A 86 -4.68 -2.56 -13.58
N ARG A 87 -4.68 -3.90 -13.67
CA ARG A 87 -3.53 -4.64 -14.20
C ARG A 87 -3.40 -4.43 -15.70
N GLY A 88 -4.50 -4.60 -16.43
CA GLY A 88 -4.56 -4.29 -17.85
C GLY A 88 -4.11 -2.86 -18.15
N PHE A 89 -4.57 -1.89 -17.34
CA PHE A 89 -4.16 -0.49 -17.47
C PHE A 89 -2.64 -0.30 -17.36
N LEU A 90 -2.00 -0.91 -16.35
CA LEU A 90 -0.55 -0.78 -16.16
C LEU A 90 0.29 -1.35 -17.31
N THR A 91 -0.22 -2.38 -17.98
CA THR A 91 0.43 -2.96 -19.17
C THR A 91 0.11 -2.22 -20.46
N SER A 92 -0.88 -1.32 -20.42
CA SER A 92 -1.32 -0.55 -21.59
C SER A 92 -0.49 0.70 -21.81
N PHE A 93 -0.60 1.28 -23.00
CA PHE A 93 0.04 2.55 -23.34
C PHE A 93 -0.50 3.76 -22.56
N PHE A 94 -1.64 3.62 -21.87
CA PHE A 94 -2.24 4.71 -21.11
C PHE A 94 -1.54 4.97 -19.78
N ALA A 95 -0.87 3.96 -19.22
CA ALA A 95 -0.12 4.10 -17.98
C ALA A 95 1.15 4.91 -18.22
N GLN A 96 1.38 5.91 -17.37
CA GLN A 96 2.64 6.65 -17.43
C GLN A 96 3.78 5.83 -16.82
N PRO A 97 5.00 5.91 -17.39
CA PRO A 97 6.16 5.27 -16.79
C PRO A 97 6.46 5.90 -15.42
N PRO A 98 7.10 5.15 -14.51
CA PRO A 98 7.64 5.72 -13.28
C PRO A 98 8.57 6.92 -13.56
N SER A 99 8.59 7.89 -12.65
CA SER A 99 9.57 8.97 -12.71
C SER A 99 10.85 8.54 -12.01
N LEU A 100 11.99 8.71 -12.69
CA LEU A 100 13.31 8.38 -12.15
C LEU A 100 14.08 9.62 -11.67
N GLU A 101 13.56 10.80 -11.98
CA GLU A 101 14.13 12.09 -11.61
C GLU A 101 13.85 12.43 -10.14
N ASP A 102 12.71 11.97 -9.63
CA ASP A 102 12.35 12.08 -8.22
C ASP A 102 12.84 10.82 -7.46
N PRO A 103 13.73 10.96 -6.46
CA PRO A 103 14.30 9.81 -5.75
C PRO A 103 13.25 8.93 -5.08
N LEU A 104 12.17 9.52 -4.56
CA LEU A 104 11.10 8.79 -3.89
C LEU A 104 10.28 8.01 -4.92
N CYS A 105 9.96 8.62 -6.06
CA CYS A 105 9.29 7.92 -7.16
C CYS A 105 10.12 6.74 -7.67
N ALA A 106 11.43 6.92 -7.81
CA ALA A 106 12.35 5.87 -8.24
C ALA A 106 12.37 4.71 -7.24
N GLU A 107 12.42 4.99 -5.94
CA GLU A 107 12.35 3.98 -4.89
C GLU A 107 11.04 3.19 -4.95
N PHE A 108 9.90 3.89 -5.01
CA PHE A 108 8.59 3.25 -5.14
C PHE A 108 8.38 2.52 -6.45
N SER A 109 9.20 2.74 -7.49
CA SER A 109 9.05 2.06 -8.78
C SER A 109 9.51 0.60 -8.78
N GLN A 110 10.20 0.17 -7.73
CA GLN A 110 10.67 -1.19 -7.57
C GLN A 110 9.52 -2.19 -7.39
N GLU A 111 9.63 -3.37 -8.00
CA GLU A 111 8.60 -4.43 -7.93
C GLU A 111 8.54 -5.02 -6.52
N GLU A 112 9.66 -5.06 -5.82
CA GLU A 112 9.78 -5.50 -4.42
C GLU A 112 8.90 -4.64 -3.50
N VAL A 113 8.78 -3.34 -3.79
CA VAL A 113 7.90 -2.44 -3.05
C VAL A 113 6.44 -2.77 -3.30
N LEU A 114 6.05 -3.10 -4.54
CA LEU A 114 4.70 -3.59 -4.83
C LEU A 114 4.41 -4.91 -4.09
N GLN A 115 5.35 -5.85 -4.10
CA GLN A 115 5.21 -7.11 -3.38
C GLN A 115 5.02 -6.89 -1.88
N MET A 116 5.81 -5.99 -1.27
CA MET A 116 5.63 -5.59 0.14
C MET A 116 4.25 -4.99 0.39
N LEU A 117 3.78 -4.08 -0.47
CA LEU A 117 2.44 -3.49 -0.34
C LEU A 117 1.34 -4.55 -0.42
N CYS A 118 1.46 -5.54 -1.30
CA CYS A 118 0.51 -6.65 -1.42
C CYS A 118 0.46 -7.56 -0.18
N THR A 119 1.46 -7.53 0.71
CA THR A 119 1.38 -8.26 1.99
C THR A 119 0.45 -7.59 3.01
N THR A 120 0.21 -6.28 2.83
CA THR A 120 -0.50 -5.44 3.82
C THR A 120 -1.85 -4.96 3.29
N LEU A 121 -1.92 -4.61 2.01
CA LEU A 121 -3.11 -4.08 1.35
C LEU A 121 -3.71 -5.12 0.41
N PRO A 122 -5.04 -5.06 0.15
CA PRO A 122 -5.63 -5.79 -0.96
C PRO A 122 -4.92 -5.44 -2.27
N GLU A 123 -4.74 -6.44 -3.12
CA GLU A 123 -3.91 -6.37 -4.33
C GLU A 123 -4.21 -5.14 -5.20
N GLU A 124 -5.47 -4.88 -5.51
CA GLU A 124 -5.85 -3.73 -6.35
C GLU A 124 -5.46 -2.39 -5.70
N THR A 125 -5.68 -2.25 -4.40
CA THR A 125 -5.34 -1.05 -3.61
C THR A 125 -3.83 -0.86 -3.53
N ALA A 126 -3.07 -1.96 -3.37
CA ALA A 126 -1.61 -1.96 -3.40
C ALA A 126 -1.07 -1.48 -4.76
N ILE A 127 -1.61 -2.02 -5.86
CA ILE A 127 -1.22 -1.67 -7.23
C ILE A 127 -1.51 -0.18 -7.51
N VAL A 128 -2.67 0.33 -7.09
CA VAL A 128 -3.01 1.75 -7.24
C VAL A 128 -2.08 2.65 -6.43
N LEU A 129 -1.78 2.29 -5.17
CA LEU A 129 -0.86 3.05 -4.32
C LEU A 129 0.55 3.07 -4.91
N TRP A 130 1.05 1.91 -5.34
CA TRP A 130 2.34 1.75 -6.02
C TRP A 130 2.40 2.62 -7.29
N TYR A 131 1.37 2.59 -8.14
CA TYR A 131 1.28 3.49 -9.30
C TYR A 131 1.35 4.96 -8.89
N ASN A 132 0.54 5.37 -7.92
CA ASN A 132 0.48 6.77 -7.50
C ASN A 132 1.80 7.28 -6.90
N LYS A 133 2.55 6.43 -6.19
CA LYS A 133 3.79 6.82 -5.51
C LYS A 133 5.03 6.79 -6.40
N SER A 134 5.01 5.99 -7.47
CA SER A 134 6.15 5.86 -8.40
C SER A 134 6.09 6.83 -9.59
N ARG A 135 5.00 7.59 -9.74
CA ARG A 135 4.83 8.56 -10.84
C ARG A 135 4.78 9.99 -10.30
N ALA A 136 5.43 10.92 -11.00
CA ALA A 136 5.48 12.32 -10.59
C ALA A 136 4.08 12.94 -10.45
N THR A 137 3.23 12.82 -11.48
CA THR A 137 1.95 13.53 -11.53
C THR A 137 0.72 12.67 -11.87
N SER A 138 0.89 11.54 -12.56
CA SER A 138 -0.26 10.69 -12.93
C SER A 138 -0.80 9.94 -11.72
N ARG A 139 -2.13 9.94 -11.56
CA ARG A 139 -2.83 9.33 -10.42
C ARG A 139 -4.02 8.50 -10.88
N ILE A 140 -4.28 7.42 -10.15
CA ILE A 140 -5.53 6.67 -10.12
C ILE A 140 -6.14 6.89 -8.74
N CYS A 141 -7.36 7.42 -8.67
CA CYS A 141 -8.05 7.57 -7.39
C CYS A 141 -8.36 6.19 -6.79
N PRO A 142 -7.90 5.85 -5.58
CA PRO A 142 -8.13 4.52 -5.02
C PRO A 142 -9.61 4.24 -4.73
N SER A 143 -10.43 5.26 -4.43
CA SER A 143 -11.85 5.07 -4.12
C SER A 143 -12.73 4.89 -5.37
N CYS A 144 -12.48 5.64 -6.44
CA CYS A 144 -13.37 5.68 -7.61
C CYS A 144 -12.68 5.37 -8.94
N ARG A 145 -11.39 5.01 -8.90
CA ARG A 145 -10.52 4.67 -10.03
C ARG A 145 -10.38 5.77 -11.09
N ARG A 146 -10.68 7.03 -10.74
CA ARG A 146 -10.51 8.19 -11.65
C ARG A 146 -9.05 8.38 -12.02
N LEU A 147 -8.78 8.45 -13.32
CA LEU A 147 -7.50 8.89 -13.85
C LEU A 147 -7.46 10.41 -13.87
N TYR A 148 -6.39 10.97 -13.32
CA TYR A 148 -6.14 12.40 -13.35
C TYR A 148 -4.64 12.69 -13.18
N ARG A 149 -4.26 13.96 -13.33
CA ARG A 149 -2.93 14.46 -13.00
C ARG A 149 -2.99 15.43 -11.83
N LEU A 150 -1.95 15.42 -11.01
CA LEU A 150 -1.76 16.46 -10.02
C LEU A 150 -1.74 17.83 -10.71
N GLY A 151 -2.61 18.74 -10.27
CA GLY A 151 -2.80 20.04 -10.93
C GLY A 151 -4.16 20.18 -11.59
N ASP A 152 -4.79 19.07 -11.98
CA ASP A 152 -6.06 19.11 -12.72
C ASP A 152 -7.20 19.71 -11.90
N ILE A 153 -8.05 20.48 -12.58
CA ILE A 153 -9.35 20.92 -12.07
C ILE A 153 -10.36 19.84 -12.46
N LEU A 154 -10.74 19.01 -11.48
CA LEU A 154 -11.63 17.87 -11.72
C LEU A 154 -13.09 18.27 -11.54
N PRO A 155 -14.01 17.78 -12.39
CA PRO A 155 -15.43 17.93 -12.14
C PRO A 155 -15.79 17.33 -10.79
N ASP A 156 -16.58 18.09 -10.02
CA ASP A 156 -17.11 17.60 -8.77
C ASP A 156 -17.98 16.35 -9.01
N LEU A 157 -17.95 15.41 -8.08
CA LEU A 157 -18.74 14.19 -8.16
C LEU A 157 -20.19 14.42 -7.78
N THR A 158 -20.51 15.58 -7.20
CA THR A 158 -21.84 15.96 -6.72
C THR A 158 -22.51 17.08 -7.53
N ASP A 159 -21.84 17.66 -8.52
CA ASP A 159 -22.39 18.78 -9.30
C ASP A 159 -23.06 18.30 -10.60
N ASP A 160 -24.34 18.64 -10.77
CA ASP A 160 -25.17 18.34 -11.92
C ASP A 160 -25.05 19.38 -13.06
N GLY A 161 -24.11 20.34 -12.96
CA GLY A 161 -23.54 20.99 -14.14
C GLY A 161 -23.90 22.45 -14.39
N GLU A 162 -24.39 23.21 -13.40
CA GLU A 162 -24.86 24.59 -13.66
C GLU A 162 -23.98 25.73 -13.11
N ASN A 163 -22.94 25.48 -12.28
CA ASN A 163 -22.14 26.59 -11.73
C ASN A 163 -20.63 26.31 -11.71
N ARG A 164 -19.99 26.32 -12.90
CA ARG A 164 -18.52 26.34 -13.02
C ARG A 164 -17.95 27.75 -12.77
N ILE A 165 -18.23 28.33 -11.61
CA ILE A 165 -17.68 29.64 -11.23
C ILE A 165 -16.34 29.41 -10.54
N ASN A 166 -15.24 29.55 -11.30
CA ASN A 166 -13.87 29.82 -10.82
C ASN A 166 -13.56 29.34 -9.38
N GLU A 167 -13.77 28.05 -9.10
CA GLU A 167 -13.40 27.51 -7.79
C GLU A 167 -11.89 27.38 -7.76
N THR A 168 -11.26 28.34 -7.08
CA THR A 168 -9.87 28.23 -6.67
C THR A 168 -9.72 26.90 -5.94
N ARG A 169 -8.93 25.98 -6.52
CA ARG A 169 -8.70 24.64 -5.99
C ARG A 169 -8.36 24.73 -4.50
N SER A 170 -9.13 24.03 -3.67
CA SER A 170 -8.82 23.98 -2.24
C SER A 170 -7.39 23.47 -2.06
N PRO A 171 -6.52 24.20 -1.34
CA PRO A 171 -5.13 23.78 -1.13
C PRO A 171 -5.07 22.43 -0.39
N LEU A 172 -6.07 22.12 0.42
CA LEU A 172 -6.18 20.83 1.11
C LEU A 172 -6.52 19.69 0.15
N LEU A 173 -7.30 19.93 -0.90
CA LEU A 173 -7.54 18.93 -1.94
C LEU A 173 -6.26 18.64 -2.73
N ALA A 174 -5.49 19.67 -3.06
CA ALA A 174 -4.21 19.49 -3.74
C ALA A 174 -3.25 18.63 -2.91
N ARG A 175 -3.11 18.95 -1.62
CA ARG A 175 -2.32 18.15 -0.68
C ARG A 175 -2.86 16.73 -0.53
N GLU A 176 -4.17 16.52 -0.41
CA GLU A 176 -4.71 15.16 -0.30
C GLU A 176 -4.45 14.34 -1.56
N GLN A 177 -4.57 14.93 -2.74
CA GLN A 177 -4.24 14.26 -4.01
C GLN A 177 -2.76 13.85 -4.08
N GLU A 178 -1.85 14.63 -3.48
CA GLU A 178 -0.42 14.29 -3.36
C GLU A 178 -0.18 13.17 -2.32
N ILE A 179 -0.85 13.26 -1.17
CA ILE A 179 -0.71 12.33 -0.05
C ILE A 179 -1.23 10.94 -0.43
N SER A 180 -2.53 10.84 -0.76
CA SER A 180 -3.25 9.57 -0.91
C SER A 180 -3.69 9.25 -2.34
N GLY A 181 -3.65 10.23 -3.25
CA GLY A 181 -4.19 10.08 -4.60
C GLY A 181 -5.72 10.16 -4.66
N LEU A 182 -6.40 10.62 -3.59
CA LEU A 182 -7.85 10.76 -3.58
C LEU A 182 -8.29 12.01 -4.36
N CYS A 183 -9.14 11.82 -5.37
CA CYS A 183 -9.43 12.88 -6.34
C CYS A 183 -10.44 13.94 -5.87
N SER A 184 -11.17 13.72 -4.78
CA SER A 184 -12.24 14.62 -4.31
C SER A 184 -12.53 14.43 -2.81
N PRO A 185 -13.20 15.41 -2.15
CA PRO A 185 -13.68 15.25 -0.77
C PRO A 185 -14.59 14.04 -0.58
N VAL A 186 -15.45 13.74 -1.57
CA VAL A 186 -16.34 12.58 -1.54
C VAL A 186 -15.55 11.27 -1.50
N CYS A 187 -14.55 11.12 -2.38
CA CYS A 187 -13.70 9.93 -2.40
C CYS A 187 -12.95 9.71 -1.08
N PHE A 188 -12.62 10.79 -0.39
CA PHE A 188 -11.99 10.69 0.92
C PHE A 188 -12.93 10.38 2.04
N ILE A 189 -14.13 10.94 2.06
CA ILE A 189 -15.16 10.52 3.01
C ILE A 189 -15.39 9.02 2.88
N VAL A 190 -15.44 8.48 1.65
CA VAL A 190 -15.50 7.03 1.41
C VAL A 190 -14.29 6.30 1.99
N ALA A 191 -13.07 6.79 1.74
CA ALA A 191 -11.84 6.16 2.24
C ALA A 191 -11.63 6.26 3.76
N SER A 192 -12.33 7.19 4.41
CA SER A 192 -12.23 7.47 5.85
C SER A 192 -13.50 7.11 6.62
N PHE A 193 -14.44 6.42 5.97
CA PHE A 193 -15.76 6.13 6.53
C PHE A 193 -15.69 5.28 7.80
N GLU A 194 -14.65 4.44 7.93
CA GLU A 194 -14.34 3.67 9.14
C GLU A 194 -13.95 4.54 10.36
N TYR A 195 -13.63 5.82 10.13
CA TYR A 195 -13.12 6.75 11.13
C TYR A 195 -13.78 8.13 11.03
N PRO A 196 -15.13 8.22 11.15
CA PRO A 196 -15.87 9.46 10.90
C PRO A 196 -15.39 10.63 11.77
N SER A 197 -14.96 10.35 13.00
CA SER A 197 -14.44 11.35 13.93
C SER A 197 -13.08 11.94 13.53
N ALA A 198 -12.31 11.29 12.66
CA ALA A 198 -10.98 11.73 12.22
C ALA A 198 -10.99 12.41 10.83
N ILE A 199 -12.10 12.35 10.09
CA ILE A 199 -12.19 12.83 8.69
C ILE A 199 -11.72 14.29 8.56
N LYS A 200 -12.30 15.20 9.35
CA LYS A 200 -12.04 16.64 9.22
C LYS A 200 -10.60 17.01 9.59
N THR A 201 -10.03 16.32 10.57
CA THR A 201 -8.71 16.63 11.13
C THR A 201 -7.57 15.99 10.35
N THR A 202 -7.86 15.00 9.49
CA THR A 202 -6.86 14.29 8.69
C THR A 202 -6.80 14.72 7.22
N TRP A 203 -7.84 15.37 6.69
CA TRP A 203 -7.91 15.82 5.29
C TRP A 203 -6.75 16.77 4.91
N GLY A 204 -5.95 16.36 3.92
CA GLY A 204 -4.81 17.13 3.41
C GLY A 204 -3.64 17.27 4.39
N ARG A 205 -3.57 16.39 5.42
CA ARG A 205 -2.54 16.42 6.45
C ARG A 205 -1.74 15.13 6.52
N THR A 206 -0.43 15.28 6.66
CA THR A 206 0.52 14.18 6.91
C THR A 206 0.55 13.81 8.39
N ALA A 207 1.15 12.67 8.74
CA ALA A 207 1.12 12.15 10.10
C ALA A 207 1.78 13.08 11.13
N ASP A 208 2.78 13.87 10.74
CA ASP A 208 3.44 14.87 11.58
C ASP A 208 2.54 16.07 11.91
N GLU A 209 1.61 16.42 11.02
CA GLU A 209 0.65 17.53 11.15
C GLU A 209 -0.63 17.14 11.92
N ILE A 210 -0.86 15.85 12.14
CA ILE A 210 -2.00 15.30 12.87
C ILE A 210 -1.65 15.21 14.37
N ASP A 211 -2.56 15.68 15.22
CA ASP A 211 -2.41 15.58 16.68
C ASP A 211 -2.57 14.13 17.16
N ASP A 212 -1.92 13.81 18.29
CA ASP A 212 -1.87 12.44 18.81
C ASP A 212 -3.27 11.85 19.07
N PHE A 213 -4.23 12.66 19.52
CA PHE A 213 -5.59 12.19 19.76
C PHE A 213 -6.29 11.80 18.45
N THR A 214 -6.21 12.64 17.42
CA THR A 214 -6.73 12.29 16.09
C THR A 214 -6.02 11.07 15.51
N TRP A 215 -4.70 10.96 15.71
CA TRP A 215 -3.93 9.81 15.22
C TRP A 215 -4.36 8.51 15.92
N ASP A 216 -4.62 8.55 17.22
CA ASP A 216 -5.13 7.41 17.98
C ASP A 216 -6.54 7.01 17.50
N LEU A 217 -7.41 7.97 17.19
CA LEU A 217 -8.72 7.68 16.59
C LEU A 217 -8.56 6.95 15.25
N LEU A 218 -7.63 7.41 14.40
CA LEU A 218 -7.37 6.79 13.11
C LEU A 218 -6.77 5.38 13.26
N ASN A 219 -5.99 5.11 14.31
CA ASN A 219 -5.44 3.79 14.61
C ASN A 219 -6.40 2.86 15.37
N GLY A 220 -7.60 3.34 15.71
CA GLY A 220 -8.64 2.55 16.34
C GLY A 220 -9.13 1.37 15.48
N PRO A 221 -9.96 0.49 16.06
CA PRO A 221 -10.49 -0.68 15.37
C PRO A 221 -11.39 -0.37 14.17
N GLY A 222 -11.84 0.88 14.01
CA GLY A 222 -12.80 1.29 12.99
C GLY A 222 -14.23 0.79 13.28
N ASP A 223 -15.15 1.05 12.37
CA ASP A 223 -16.55 0.61 12.44
C ASP A 223 -16.76 -0.81 11.87
N GLY A 224 -15.74 -1.37 11.19
CA GLY A 224 -15.66 -2.75 10.75
C GLY A 224 -16.45 -3.09 9.48
N GLN A 225 -16.78 -2.10 8.63
CA GLN A 225 -17.61 -2.28 7.44
C GLN A 225 -16.87 -2.82 6.20
N GLY A 226 -15.53 -2.86 6.23
CA GLY A 226 -14.73 -3.50 5.18
C GLY A 226 -14.64 -2.63 3.93
N ASP A 227 -13.66 -1.73 3.92
CA ASP A 227 -13.51 -0.66 2.95
C ASP A 227 -12.50 -0.96 1.82
N LYS A 228 -12.28 -2.24 1.51
CA LYS A 228 -11.29 -2.69 0.51
C LYS A 228 -9.87 -2.16 0.79
N GLY A 229 -9.55 -1.90 2.05
CA GLY A 229 -8.23 -1.42 2.47
C GLY A 229 -8.03 0.08 2.25
N LEU A 230 -9.09 0.85 1.95
CA LEU A 230 -8.98 2.29 1.72
C LEU A 230 -8.55 3.06 2.98
N SER A 231 -9.05 2.71 4.16
CA SER A 231 -8.64 3.34 5.42
C SER A 231 -7.23 2.95 5.83
N LEU A 232 -6.78 1.74 5.47
CA LEU A 232 -5.39 1.35 5.67
C LEU A 232 -4.47 2.13 4.73
N LEU A 233 -4.84 2.25 3.44
CA LEU A 233 -4.15 3.13 2.49
C LEU A 233 -4.10 4.57 3.01
N LEU A 234 -5.21 5.08 3.54
CA LEU A 234 -5.32 6.43 4.10
C LEU A 234 -4.28 6.67 5.20
N LYS A 235 -4.12 5.69 6.11
CA LYS A 235 -3.12 5.73 7.19
C LYS A 235 -1.70 5.67 6.65
N MET A 236 -1.43 4.68 5.80
CA MET A 236 -0.12 4.45 5.20
C MET A 236 0.33 5.70 4.43
N ALA A 237 -0.51 6.25 3.57
CA ALA A 237 -0.22 7.41 2.73
C ALA A 237 0.25 8.67 3.49
N ARG A 238 -0.07 8.77 4.79
CA ARG A 238 0.31 9.90 5.66
C ARG A 238 1.69 9.76 6.28
N LEU A 239 2.28 8.58 6.20
CA LEU A 239 3.61 8.29 6.72
C LEU A 239 4.66 8.50 5.61
N PRO A 240 5.86 9.00 5.93
CA PRO A 240 6.90 9.31 4.94
C PRO A 240 7.27 8.13 4.02
N ASP A 241 7.34 6.91 4.56
CA ASP A 241 7.70 5.66 3.87
C ASP A 241 6.50 4.71 3.72
N LEU A 242 5.28 5.25 3.78
CA LEU A 242 4.03 4.49 3.92
C LEU A 242 3.92 3.66 5.22
N GLY A 243 4.85 3.81 6.16
CA GLY A 243 4.98 2.96 7.33
C GLY A 243 5.56 1.58 7.02
N LEU A 244 6.15 1.39 5.83
CA LEU A 244 6.67 0.08 5.41
C LEU A 244 7.82 -0.40 6.28
N GLY A 245 8.71 0.49 6.73
CA GLY A 245 9.78 0.11 7.67
C GLY A 245 9.22 -0.54 8.93
N GLN A 246 8.17 0.04 9.50
CA GLN A 246 7.52 -0.50 10.69
C GLN A 246 6.72 -1.79 10.41
N LEU A 247 6.05 -1.88 9.26
CA LEU A 247 5.22 -3.03 8.90
C LEU A 247 6.04 -4.26 8.55
N CYS A 248 7.14 -4.07 7.81
CA CYS A 248 7.96 -5.16 7.30
C CYS A 248 9.12 -5.53 8.25
N LEU A 249 9.57 -4.59 9.10
CA LEU A 249 10.70 -4.78 10.00
C LEU A 249 10.32 -4.38 11.45
N PRO A 250 9.34 -5.06 12.07
CA PRO A 250 8.82 -4.67 13.39
C PRO A 250 9.85 -4.76 14.53
N ASP A 251 10.94 -5.51 14.32
CA ASP A 251 12.02 -5.68 15.30
C ASP A 251 13.05 -4.53 15.28
N ILE A 252 13.02 -3.66 14.27
CA ILE A 252 13.97 -2.55 14.11
C ILE A 252 13.33 -1.26 14.60
N ASP A 253 13.97 -0.61 15.56
CA ASP A 253 13.57 0.70 16.05
C ASP A 253 14.23 1.80 15.21
N PHE A 254 13.55 2.22 14.14
CA PHE A 254 14.00 3.29 13.25
C PHE A 254 14.06 4.67 13.92
N ASP A 255 13.44 4.82 15.09
CA ASP A 255 13.46 6.05 15.91
C ASP A 255 14.57 6.03 16.98
N ALA A 256 15.41 4.99 17.01
CA ALA A 256 16.57 4.94 17.91
C ALA A 256 17.66 5.88 17.40
N GLU A 257 17.89 6.98 18.13
CA GLU A 257 19.03 7.88 17.88
C GLU A 257 20.33 7.05 17.87
N PRO A 258 21.21 7.20 16.85
CA PRO A 258 22.46 6.47 16.78
C PRO A 258 23.32 6.81 18.01
N GLU A 259 23.79 5.78 18.72
CA GLU A 259 24.54 5.92 19.98
C GLU A 259 25.79 6.83 19.82
N ASP A 260 26.31 6.94 18.60
CA ASP A 260 27.46 7.80 18.25
C ASP A 260 27.16 9.32 18.33
N GLN A 261 25.90 9.75 18.16
CA GLN A 261 25.51 11.17 18.33
C GLN A 261 25.36 11.57 19.80
N ILE A 262 25.06 10.61 20.67
CA ILE A 262 24.98 10.84 22.12
C ILE A 262 26.38 11.16 22.66
N HIS A 263 27.41 10.45 22.19
CA HIS A 263 28.77 10.64 22.68
C HIS A 263 29.35 12.01 22.28
N CYS A 264 29.07 12.50 21.07
CA CYS A 264 29.49 13.85 20.63
C CYS A 264 28.76 14.97 21.40
N ARG A 265 27.47 14.79 21.72
CA ARG A 265 26.70 15.81 22.45
C ARG A 265 27.09 15.88 23.93
N GLU A 266 27.36 14.74 24.56
CA GLU A 266 27.84 14.70 25.95
C GLU A 266 29.24 15.30 26.10
N ASN A 267 30.11 15.13 25.10
CA ASN A 267 31.45 15.74 25.11
C ASN A 267 31.38 17.27 24.89
N TYR A 268 30.48 17.75 24.02
CA TYR A 268 30.28 19.18 23.78
C TYR A 268 29.69 19.93 24.98
N GLU A 269 28.82 19.29 25.77
CA GLU A 269 28.32 19.89 27.02
C GLU A 269 29.38 19.87 28.13
N ARG A 270 30.27 18.88 28.16
CA ARG A 270 31.37 18.80 29.15
C ARG A 270 32.42 19.90 28.95
N ASP A 271 32.74 20.24 27.71
CA ASP A 271 33.70 21.29 27.37
C ASP A 271 33.17 22.72 27.56
N LYS A 272 31.86 22.89 27.74
CA LYS A 272 31.24 24.20 28.02
C LYS A 272 31.33 24.64 29.49
N PHE A 273 31.68 23.72 30.38
CA PHE A 273 31.74 23.96 31.82
C PHE A 273 33.15 23.75 32.42
N SER A 274 34.18 23.63 31.58
CA SER A 274 35.60 23.69 31.96
C SER A 274 36.22 25.00 31.50
#